data_AF-A0AAW0LXL6-F1
#
_entry.id   AF-A0AAW0LXL6-F1
#
_cell.length_a   1.000
_cell.length_b   1.000
_cell.length_c   1.000
_cell.angle_alpha   90.00
_cell.angle_beta   90.00
_cell.angle_gamma   90.00
#
_symmetry.space_group_name_H-M   'P 1'
#
loop_
_entity.id
_entity.type
_entity.pdbx_description
1 polymer ?
#
loop_
_entity_poly.entity_id
_entity_poly.type
_entity_poly.pdbx_seq_one_letter_code
_entity_poly.pdbx_strand_id
1 'polypeptide(L)'
;MKVEVTIISKETIKPSSLTLHHLKPYKLTLLDQVTPATYVPTIFFYPMTNLNLDVSQIIAQLKTSLSDTLNIFYPFSGNIKDNLFIHEFDTGVPFLEARVNCSMSEFFKHLETDLLSLFVPYHAFCKETNTTIGQMAVQLNLFDCGGIAIGLSSSHKVADATTASIFLHSWAATFTRSPEKVIHPNFSEGSIMFPPRDSLPHKYITTMENLWFKEGDYVTRRFVFHEKAIATLRSKAKSELVPKPTRTEALTCFIWKHCMAASKAKSVGPKNKSMTILVQAVNLRTRMKPHLSDASTGNMFWWAPAAADLAMEEKELHELVGLVNESIAGFDSDSAESLQGDEGFLAFSNFFDQLEDMFSAEPKPDLTTVWALGSAGTPVSEKGKKTFLLNQKKLPNMEIIKGRVDFILVIAVLVATVTFAAGLTVPGGFNSSDNGPTSQGLATLGNTWAFQVFIVSDSMAMYFSMTGAFLLICSLAARDVAKFANFWALILVEAAIFAMSVAFMSATYLVVGRKCRFFQWCDDEICERGKVLIPQQRQRIIKLEAELANCKKREKFLVVVVALLVMGAESQVPYLLS
;
A
#
# COMPACT_ATOMS: atom_id res chain seq x y z
N MET A 1 -37.64 -10.55 -15.27
CA MET A 1 -37.44 -10.20 -16.69
C MET A 1 -35.95 -10.13 -16.94
N LYS A 2 -35.44 -10.74 -18.02
CA LYS A 2 -34.01 -10.69 -18.35
C LYS A 2 -33.74 -9.45 -19.19
N VAL A 3 -32.95 -8.51 -18.66
CA VAL A 3 -32.52 -7.31 -19.40
C VAL A 3 -31.48 -7.74 -20.42
N GLU A 4 -31.70 -7.36 -21.68
CA GLU A 4 -30.80 -7.65 -22.80
C GLU A 4 -30.52 -6.36 -23.57
N VAL A 5 -29.24 -6.14 -23.87
CA VAL A 5 -28.75 -5.01 -24.65
C VAL A 5 -28.14 -5.56 -25.94
N THR A 6 -28.72 -5.21 -27.08
CA THR A 6 -28.27 -5.68 -28.41
C THR A 6 -27.63 -4.53 -29.17
N ILE A 7 -26.37 -4.68 -29.57
CA ILE A 7 -25.68 -3.69 -30.43
C ILE A 7 -26.24 -3.77 -31.85
N ILE A 8 -26.69 -2.64 -32.37
CA ILE A 8 -27.33 -2.49 -33.68
C ILE A 8 -26.34 -1.94 -34.71
N SER A 9 -25.49 -0.99 -34.32
CA SER A 9 -24.47 -0.40 -35.19
C SER A 9 -23.20 -0.09 -34.41
N LYS A 10 -22.08 -0.05 -35.15
CA LYS A 10 -20.77 0.38 -34.65
C LYS A 10 -20.16 1.30 -35.69
N GLU A 11 -19.82 2.51 -35.27
CA GLU A 11 -19.21 3.53 -36.11
C GLU A 11 -18.01 4.13 -35.40
N THR A 12 -17.12 4.78 -36.16
CA THR A 12 -16.00 5.54 -35.60
C THR A 12 -16.24 7.01 -35.89
N ILE A 13 -16.43 7.80 -34.83
CA ILE A 13 -16.66 9.24 -34.94
C ILE A 13 -15.31 9.94 -34.94
N LYS A 14 -14.94 10.47 -36.10
CA LYS A 14 -13.73 11.25 -36.28
C LYS A 14 -13.99 12.73 -35.98
N PRO A 15 -12.97 13.50 -35.57
CA PRO A 15 -13.09 14.95 -35.52
C PRO A 15 -13.45 15.51 -36.91
N SER A 16 -14.24 16.58 -36.97
CA SER A 16 -14.68 17.16 -38.25
C SER A 16 -13.59 17.99 -38.96
N SER A 17 -12.52 18.39 -38.26
CA SER A 17 -11.43 19.19 -38.81
C SER A 17 -10.27 18.35 -39.37
N LEU A 18 -9.88 18.63 -40.62
CA LEU A 18 -8.70 18.04 -41.27
C LEU A 18 -7.37 18.66 -40.80
N THR A 19 -7.39 19.77 -40.04
CA THR A 19 -6.16 20.45 -39.61
C THR A 19 -5.41 19.70 -38.49
N LEU A 20 -6.05 18.70 -37.88
CA LEU A 20 -5.50 17.97 -36.73
C LEU A 20 -4.27 17.13 -37.08
N HIS A 21 -4.10 16.70 -38.34
CA HIS A 21 -2.93 15.94 -38.79
C HIS A 21 -1.60 16.70 -38.64
N HIS A 22 -1.66 18.03 -38.55
CA HIS A 22 -0.48 18.88 -38.42
C HIS A 22 -0.19 19.31 -36.98
N LEU A 23 -1.02 18.90 -36.02
CA LEU A 23 -0.80 19.20 -34.61
C LEU A 23 0.35 18.40 -34.05
N LYS A 24 1.09 19.02 -33.12
CA LYS A 24 2.12 18.33 -32.37
C LYS A 24 1.49 17.24 -31.49
N PRO A 25 2.20 16.13 -31.23
CA PRO A 25 1.74 15.12 -30.29
C PRO A 25 1.42 15.72 -28.91
N TYR A 26 0.35 15.24 -28.30
CA TYR A 26 -0.03 15.61 -26.93
C TYR A 26 0.86 14.85 -25.95
N LYS A 27 1.64 15.56 -25.15
CA LYS A 27 2.52 14.94 -24.16
C LYS A 27 1.71 14.50 -22.94
N LEU A 28 1.88 13.25 -22.53
CA LEU A 28 1.39 12.78 -21.25
C LEU A 28 2.16 13.47 -20.12
N THR A 29 1.53 13.55 -18.95
CA THR A 29 2.17 13.98 -17.71
C THR A 29 2.78 12.79 -16.98
N LEU A 30 3.72 13.02 -16.05
CA LEU A 30 4.22 11.96 -15.17
C LEU A 30 3.10 11.18 -14.44
N LEU A 31 2.03 11.88 -14.07
CA LEU A 31 0.86 11.30 -13.40
C LEU A 31 0.05 10.39 -14.33
N ASP A 32 -0.09 10.76 -15.59
CA ASP A 32 -0.69 9.90 -16.64
C ASP A 32 0.12 8.61 -16.82
N GLN A 33 1.45 8.73 -16.83
CA GLN A 33 2.33 7.58 -17.07
C GLN A 33 2.20 6.49 -15.99
N VAL A 34 2.00 6.88 -14.71
CA VAL A 34 1.87 5.93 -13.59
C VAL A 34 0.44 5.46 -13.35
N THR A 35 -0.57 6.22 -13.76
CA THR A 35 -1.99 5.84 -13.62
C THR A 35 -2.25 4.56 -14.40
N PRO A 36 -2.96 3.52 -13.94
CA PRO A 36 -3.09 2.28 -14.71
C PRO A 36 -3.88 2.44 -16.03
N ALA A 37 -3.60 1.59 -17.01
CA ALA A 37 -4.39 1.51 -18.23
C ALA A 37 -5.72 0.78 -17.95
N THR A 38 -6.80 1.54 -17.81
CA THR A 38 -8.17 1.05 -17.61
C THR A 38 -9.18 2.06 -18.12
N TYR A 39 -10.37 1.59 -18.45
CA TYR A 39 -11.50 2.46 -18.75
C TYR A 39 -12.31 2.80 -17.49
N VAL A 40 -12.63 4.07 -17.34
CA VAL A 40 -13.57 4.59 -16.34
C VAL A 40 -14.96 4.68 -17.00
N PRO A 41 -15.95 3.90 -16.54
CA PRO A 41 -17.30 3.96 -17.06
C PRO A 41 -18.05 5.19 -16.51
N THR A 42 -18.86 5.83 -17.34
CA THR A 42 -19.87 6.82 -16.88
C THR A 42 -21.16 6.58 -17.64
N ILE A 43 -22.29 6.54 -16.95
CA ILE A 43 -23.59 6.28 -17.59
C ILE A 43 -24.58 7.38 -17.18
N PHE A 44 -25.18 8.00 -18.19
CA PHE A 44 -26.26 8.97 -18.02
C PHE A 44 -27.57 8.37 -18.54
N PHE A 45 -28.62 8.38 -17.71
CA PHE A 45 -29.96 7.93 -18.10
C PHE A 45 -30.87 9.15 -18.29
N TYR A 46 -31.48 9.27 -19.47
CA TYR A 46 -32.41 10.33 -19.81
C TYR A 46 -33.79 9.72 -20.11
N PRO A 47 -34.80 10.00 -19.28
CA PRO A 47 -36.16 9.56 -19.57
C PRO A 47 -36.70 10.32 -20.80
N MET A 48 -37.62 9.69 -21.52
CA MET A 48 -38.33 10.38 -22.59
C MET A 48 -39.21 11.48 -21.98
N THR A 49 -38.96 12.74 -22.32
CA THR A 49 -39.72 13.89 -21.78
C THR A 49 -40.71 14.48 -22.78
N ASN A 50 -40.56 14.23 -24.08
CA ASN A 50 -41.43 14.77 -25.12
C ASN A 50 -41.63 13.75 -26.27
N LEU A 51 -42.85 13.26 -26.45
CA LEU A 51 -43.20 12.25 -27.46
C LEU A 51 -42.97 12.69 -28.92
N ASN A 52 -42.78 13.99 -29.17
CA ASN A 52 -42.59 14.55 -30.51
C ASN A 52 -41.12 14.61 -30.96
N LEU A 53 -40.17 14.19 -30.14
CA LEU A 53 -38.75 14.19 -30.50
C LEU A 53 -38.43 12.98 -31.39
N ASP A 54 -37.90 13.24 -32.59
CA ASP A 54 -37.36 12.22 -33.48
C ASP A 54 -36.01 11.73 -32.93
N VAL A 55 -36.01 10.50 -32.42
CA VAL A 55 -34.83 9.84 -31.86
C VAL A 55 -33.71 9.74 -32.90
N SER A 56 -34.04 9.58 -34.19
CA SER A 56 -33.05 9.51 -35.26
C SER A 56 -32.29 10.83 -35.41
N GLN A 57 -32.99 11.96 -35.26
CA GLN A 57 -32.37 13.29 -35.27
C GLN A 57 -31.48 13.51 -34.05
N ILE A 58 -31.89 13.03 -32.87
CA ILE A 58 -31.07 13.09 -31.66
C ILE A 58 -29.77 12.29 -31.85
N ILE A 59 -29.85 11.08 -32.41
CA ILE A 59 -28.68 10.24 -32.69
C ILE A 59 -27.73 10.97 -33.65
N ALA A 60 -28.26 11.50 -34.76
CA ALA A 60 -27.46 12.25 -35.72
C ALA A 60 -26.77 13.47 -35.08
N GLN A 61 -27.51 14.23 -34.27
CA GLN A 61 -26.99 15.40 -33.56
C GLN A 61 -25.94 15.02 -32.50
N LEU A 62 -26.11 13.90 -31.79
CA LEU A 62 -25.11 13.37 -30.85
C LEU A 62 -23.80 13.03 -31.56
N LYS A 63 -23.86 12.37 -32.73
CA LYS A 63 -22.68 12.06 -33.53
C LYS A 63 -21.98 13.30 -34.06
N THR A 64 -22.73 14.25 -34.63
CA THR A 64 -22.18 15.52 -35.14
C THR A 64 -21.54 16.34 -34.02
N SER A 65 -22.25 16.51 -32.90
CA SER A 65 -21.70 17.27 -31.76
C SER A 65 -20.47 16.60 -31.16
N LEU A 66 -20.42 15.26 -31.10
CA LEU A 66 -19.21 14.55 -30.66
C LEU A 66 -18.04 14.80 -31.61
N SER A 67 -18.26 14.72 -32.93
CA SER A 67 -17.26 15.04 -33.95
C SER A 67 -16.71 16.47 -33.80
N ASP A 68 -17.58 17.45 -33.54
CA ASP A 68 -17.19 18.85 -33.36
C ASP A 68 -16.44 19.07 -32.03
N THR A 69 -16.89 18.44 -30.94
CA THR A 69 -16.19 18.51 -29.65
C THR A 69 -14.81 17.87 -29.72
N LEU A 70 -14.64 16.80 -30.50
CA LEU A 70 -13.34 16.16 -30.71
C LEU A 70 -12.33 17.06 -31.44
N ASN A 71 -12.75 18.10 -32.16
CA ASN A 71 -11.80 19.11 -32.66
C ASN A 71 -11.13 19.89 -31.52
N ILE A 72 -11.89 20.13 -30.45
CA ILE A 72 -11.43 20.86 -29.26
C ILE A 72 -10.66 19.92 -28.34
N PHE A 73 -11.15 18.68 -28.18
CA PHE A 73 -10.58 17.61 -27.35
C PHE A 73 -9.85 16.56 -28.18
N TYR A 74 -9.05 16.99 -29.15
CA TYR A 74 -8.39 16.12 -30.13
C TYR A 74 -7.51 14.99 -29.54
N PRO A 75 -6.91 15.08 -28.33
CA PRO A 75 -6.17 13.94 -27.78
C PRO A 75 -7.06 12.71 -27.52
N PHE A 76 -8.37 12.89 -27.35
CA PHE A 76 -9.30 11.78 -27.11
C PHE A 76 -9.54 10.90 -28.35
N SER A 77 -9.24 11.40 -29.55
CA SER A 77 -9.38 10.67 -30.81
C SER A 77 -8.07 10.11 -31.34
N GLY A 78 -6.98 10.17 -30.56
CA GLY A 78 -5.66 9.66 -30.93
C GLY A 78 -5.24 8.37 -30.20
N ASN A 79 -4.01 7.95 -30.47
CA ASN A 79 -3.41 6.73 -29.93
C ASN A 79 -2.23 7.06 -29.01
N ILE A 80 -2.16 6.38 -27.85
CA ILE A 80 -1.00 6.47 -26.95
C ILE A 80 0.18 5.75 -27.61
N LYS A 81 1.34 6.38 -27.55
CA LYS A 81 2.61 5.80 -27.97
C LYS A 81 3.63 5.86 -26.84
N ASP A 82 4.26 4.71 -26.60
CA ASP A 82 5.34 4.52 -25.64
C ASP A 82 5.05 5.01 -24.21
N ASN A 83 3.78 5.14 -23.83
CA ASN A 83 3.35 5.77 -22.56
C ASN A 83 3.97 7.17 -22.38
N LEU A 84 4.17 7.93 -23.46
CA LEU A 84 4.81 9.25 -23.46
C LEU A 84 3.95 10.33 -24.08
N PHE A 85 3.25 10.02 -25.16
CA PHE A 85 2.44 11.00 -25.87
C PHE A 85 1.30 10.33 -26.65
N ILE A 86 0.38 11.16 -27.14
CA ILE A 86 -0.71 10.79 -28.03
C ILE A 86 -0.47 11.42 -29.40
N HIS A 87 -0.64 10.62 -30.45
CA HIS A 87 -0.56 11.06 -31.85
C HIS A 87 -1.74 10.51 -32.67
N GLU A 88 -1.76 10.80 -33.99
CA GLU A 88 -2.78 10.27 -34.93
C GLU A 88 -4.23 10.59 -34.51
N PHE A 89 -4.50 11.88 -34.32
CA PHE A 89 -5.77 12.38 -33.80
C PHE A 89 -6.98 12.18 -34.73
N ASP A 90 -6.79 11.62 -35.93
CA ASP A 90 -7.85 11.29 -36.89
C ASP A 90 -8.35 9.83 -36.78
N THR A 91 -7.86 9.08 -35.79
CA THR A 91 -8.30 7.70 -35.52
C THR A 91 -9.79 7.69 -35.14
N GLY A 92 -10.21 8.64 -34.30
CA GLY A 92 -11.60 8.82 -33.89
C GLY A 92 -11.99 7.97 -32.68
N VAL A 93 -13.27 8.06 -32.30
CA VAL A 93 -13.84 7.43 -31.11
C VAL A 93 -14.91 6.41 -31.52
N PRO A 94 -14.84 5.15 -31.06
CA PRO A 94 -15.91 4.17 -31.28
C PRO A 94 -17.24 4.65 -30.69
N PHE A 95 -18.29 4.57 -31.50
CA PHE A 95 -19.67 4.91 -31.14
C PHE A 95 -20.58 3.72 -31.47
N LEU A 96 -21.18 3.14 -30.44
CA LEU A 96 -22.05 1.99 -30.55
C LEU A 96 -23.49 2.43 -30.32
N GLU A 97 -24.41 1.95 -31.16
CA GLU A 97 -25.85 2.09 -30.90
C GLU A 97 -26.39 0.74 -30.47
N ALA A 98 -27.22 0.73 -29.42
CA ALA A 98 -27.77 -0.46 -28.83
C ALA A 98 -29.27 -0.29 -28.55
N ARG A 99 -30.03 -1.39 -28.64
CA ARG A 99 -31.44 -1.47 -28.21
C ARG A 99 -31.53 -2.27 -26.92
N VAL A 100 -32.33 -1.78 -25.99
CA VAL A 100 -32.63 -2.42 -24.69
C VAL A 100 -34.04 -2.97 -24.75
N ASN A 101 -34.21 -4.26 -24.46
CA ASN A 101 -35.48 -4.99 -24.57
C ASN A 101 -36.52 -4.67 -23.47
N CYS A 102 -36.46 -3.49 -22.85
CA CYS A 102 -37.34 -3.10 -21.75
C CYS A 102 -37.53 -1.58 -21.71
N SER A 103 -38.52 -1.12 -20.93
CA SER A 103 -38.61 0.30 -20.57
C SER A 103 -37.62 0.68 -19.49
N MET A 104 -37.20 1.95 -19.46
CA MET A 104 -36.29 2.48 -18.44
C MET A 104 -36.88 2.34 -17.02
N SER A 105 -38.20 2.49 -16.87
CA SER A 105 -38.86 2.34 -15.56
C SER A 105 -38.84 0.90 -15.05
N GLU A 106 -38.95 -0.10 -15.94
CA GLU A 106 -38.83 -1.51 -15.58
C GLU A 106 -37.41 -1.86 -15.17
N PHE A 107 -36.40 -1.33 -15.87
CA PHE A 107 -35.00 -1.49 -15.50
C PHE A 107 -34.73 -1.02 -14.06
N PHE A 108 -35.21 0.19 -13.70
CA PHE A 108 -34.97 0.75 -12.37
C PHE A 108 -35.73 0.05 -11.23
N LYS A 109 -36.78 -0.74 -11.51
CA LYS A 109 -37.46 -1.56 -10.48
C LYS A 109 -36.58 -2.71 -9.98
N HIS A 110 -35.67 -3.19 -10.81
CA HIS A 110 -34.81 -4.35 -10.55
C HIS A 110 -33.34 -3.98 -10.65
N LEU A 111 -32.95 -2.83 -10.08
CA LEU A 111 -31.59 -2.29 -10.20
C LEU A 111 -30.55 -3.23 -9.57
N GLU A 112 -30.04 -4.15 -10.37
CA GLU A 112 -28.83 -4.91 -10.11
C GLU A 112 -27.65 -4.12 -10.67
N THR A 113 -26.71 -3.72 -9.80
CA THR A 113 -25.57 -2.88 -10.19
C THR A 113 -24.74 -3.51 -11.31
N ASP A 114 -24.67 -4.84 -11.34
CA ASP A 114 -23.87 -5.59 -12.31
C ASP A 114 -24.42 -5.45 -13.74
N LEU A 115 -25.73 -5.20 -13.90
CA LEU A 115 -26.36 -4.94 -15.19
C LEU A 115 -25.96 -3.58 -15.80
N LEU A 116 -25.40 -2.66 -15.00
CA LEU A 116 -24.91 -1.37 -15.53
C LEU A 116 -23.76 -1.57 -16.53
N SER A 117 -23.00 -2.67 -16.39
CA SER A 117 -21.93 -3.02 -17.33
C SER A 117 -22.43 -3.24 -18.76
N LEU A 118 -23.71 -3.56 -18.96
CA LEU A 118 -24.31 -3.76 -20.27
C LEU A 118 -24.46 -2.45 -21.08
N PHE A 119 -24.41 -1.30 -20.40
CA PHE A 119 -24.69 0.01 -21.01
C PHE A 119 -23.42 0.76 -21.44
N VAL A 120 -22.25 0.17 -21.23
CA VAL A 120 -20.95 0.76 -21.60
C VAL A 120 -20.23 -0.12 -22.63
N PRO A 121 -19.43 0.47 -23.53
CA PRO A 121 -18.81 -0.27 -24.63
C PRO A 121 -17.68 -1.20 -24.17
N TYR A 122 -16.98 -0.84 -23.10
CA TYR A 122 -15.88 -1.63 -22.53
C TYR A 122 -16.14 -1.93 -21.06
N HIS A 123 -15.68 -3.10 -20.62
CA HIS A 123 -15.77 -3.51 -19.23
C HIS A 123 -15.03 -2.53 -18.31
N ALA A 124 -15.70 -2.19 -17.22
CA ALA A 124 -15.16 -1.29 -16.20
C ALA A 124 -14.05 -1.97 -15.40
N PHE A 125 -13.03 -1.19 -15.01
CA PHE A 125 -11.97 -1.63 -14.07
C PHE A 125 -11.23 -2.91 -14.51
N CYS A 126 -11.15 -3.17 -15.81
CA CYS A 126 -10.29 -4.20 -16.38
C CYS A 126 -8.94 -3.58 -16.78
N LYS A 127 -7.85 -4.28 -16.47
CA LYS A 127 -6.51 -3.90 -16.95
C LYS A 127 -6.48 -4.05 -18.45
N GLU A 128 -6.27 -2.93 -19.14
CA GLU A 128 -6.16 -2.93 -20.60
C GLU A 128 -4.70 -3.20 -21.00
N THR A 129 -4.48 -4.30 -21.69
CA THR A 129 -3.13 -4.70 -22.16
C THR A 129 -2.82 -4.18 -23.55
N ASN A 130 -3.83 -3.76 -24.31
CA ASN A 130 -3.67 -3.30 -25.66
C ASN A 130 -3.57 -1.77 -25.72
N THR A 131 -2.38 -1.27 -26.04
CA THR A 131 -2.08 0.16 -26.16
C THR A 131 -2.63 0.81 -27.44
N THR A 132 -3.18 0.02 -28.37
CA THR A 132 -3.78 0.51 -29.62
C THR A 132 -5.26 0.88 -29.50
N ILE A 133 -5.86 0.73 -28.31
CA ILE A 133 -7.28 1.03 -28.12
C ILE A 133 -7.48 2.53 -27.89
N GLY A 134 -8.53 3.09 -28.50
CA GLY A 134 -8.87 4.51 -28.43
C GLY A 134 -9.09 5.03 -27.01
N GLN A 135 -8.86 6.33 -26.80
CA GLN A 135 -8.91 6.93 -25.47
C GLN A 135 -10.31 7.07 -24.89
N MET A 136 -11.32 6.92 -25.73
CA MET A 136 -12.72 6.95 -25.34
C MET A 136 -13.52 6.01 -26.22
N ALA A 137 -14.66 5.54 -25.72
CA ALA A 137 -15.73 4.97 -26.51
C ALA A 137 -17.08 5.38 -25.93
N VAL A 138 -18.10 5.42 -26.78
CA VAL A 138 -19.47 5.80 -26.43
C VAL A 138 -20.43 4.69 -26.84
N GLN A 139 -21.39 4.38 -25.99
CA GLN A 139 -22.51 3.50 -26.29
C GLN A 139 -23.83 4.22 -26.00
N LEU A 140 -24.63 4.41 -27.03
CA LEU A 140 -25.99 4.92 -26.92
C LEU A 140 -26.97 3.74 -26.82
N ASN A 141 -27.78 3.72 -25.78
CA ASN A 141 -28.70 2.63 -25.48
C ASN A 141 -30.14 3.16 -25.54
N LEU A 142 -30.94 2.60 -26.44
CA LEU A 142 -32.32 3.00 -26.72
C LEU A 142 -33.28 2.03 -26.03
N PHE A 143 -34.08 2.53 -25.09
CA PHE A 143 -35.12 1.75 -24.40
C PHE A 143 -36.42 1.74 -25.20
N ASP A 144 -37.25 0.71 -25.01
CA ASP A 144 -38.54 0.59 -25.71
C ASP A 144 -39.51 1.74 -25.41
N CYS A 145 -39.34 2.41 -24.27
CA CYS A 145 -40.11 3.60 -23.90
C CYS A 145 -39.59 4.91 -24.52
N GLY A 146 -38.60 4.85 -25.42
CA GLY A 146 -37.96 6.01 -26.04
C GLY A 146 -36.89 6.70 -25.18
N GLY A 147 -36.75 6.31 -23.91
CA GLY A 147 -35.67 6.80 -23.05
C GLY A 147 -34.31 6.36 -23.58
N ILE A 148 -33.26 7.14 -23.29
CA ILE A 148 -31.89 6.84 -23.72
C ILE A 148 -30.93 6.73 -22.55
N ALA A 149 -29.95 5.83 -22.64
CA ALA A 149 -28.78 5.85 -21.77
C ALA A 149 -27.50 6.03 -22.59
N ILE A 150 -26.67 6.98 -22.18
CA ILE A 150 -25.36 7.25 -22.80
C ILE A 150 -24.30 6.71 -21.85
N GLY A 151 -23.64 5.63 -22.26
CA GLY A 151 -22.48 5.06 -21.59
C GLY A 151 -21.19 5.54 -22.24
N LEU A 152 -20.23 5.98 -21.44
CA LEU A 152 -18.88 6.34 -21.86
C LEU A 152 -17.89 5.41 -21.17
N SER A 153 -16.85 5.01 -21.91
CA SER A 153 -15.66 4.37 -21.38
C SER A 153 -14.48 5.28 -21.72
N SER A 154 -13.91 5.97 -20.73
CA SER A 154 -12.78 6.89 -20.92
C SER A 154 -11.50 6.32 -20.32
N SER A 155 -10.40 6.33 -21.08
CA SER A 155 -9.11 5.85 -20.61
C SER A 155 -8.63 6.69 -19.43
N HIS A 156 -8.41 6.04 -18.29
CA HIS A 156 -7.88 6.71 -17.10
C HIS A 156 -6.45 7.22 -17.34
N LYS A 157 -5.74 6.73 -18.37
CA LYS A 157 -4.42 7.26 -18.74
C LYS A 157 -4.42 8.73 -19.13
N VAL A 158 -5.54 9.24 -19.66
CA VAL A 158 -5.56 10.57 -20.27
C VAL A 158 -6.50 11.54 -19.55
N ALA A 159 -7.31 11.03 -18.63
CA ALA A 159 -8.32 11.83 -17.97
C ALA A 159 -8.57 11.38 -16.52
N ASP A 160 -8.41 12.33 -15.61
CA ASP A 160 -9.07 12.27 -14.31
C ASP A 160 -10.55 12.72 -14.40
N ALA A 161 -11.26 12.66 -13.27
CA ALA A 161 -12.66 13.04 -13.18
C ALA A 161 -12.92 14.50 -13.60
N THR A 162 -11.98 15.43 -13.32
CA THR A 162 -12.12 16.84 -13.71
C THR A 162 -12.03 16.98 -15.22
N THR A 163 -11.03 16.36 -15.85
CA THR A 163 -10.86 16.34 -17.30
C THR A 163 -12.09 15.73 -18.00
N ALA A 164 -12.55 14.58 -17.51
CA ALA A 164 -13.74 13.91 -18.05
C ALA A 164 -15.01 14.78 -17.90
N SER A 165 -15.18 15.45 -16.75
CA SER A 165 -16.29 16.38 -16.52
C SER A 165 -16.27 17.55 -17.50
N ILE A 166 -15.10 18.13 -17.76
CA ILE A 166 -14.95 19.25 -18.70
C ILE A 166 -15.30 18.81 -20.13
N PHE A 167 -14.82 17.64 -20.55
CA PHE A 167 -15.22 17.06 -21.84
C PHE A 167 -16.74 16.91 -21.95
N LEU A 168 -17.38 16.34 -20.93
CA LEU A 168 -18.84 16.11 -20.92
C LEU A 168 -19.64 17.42 -20.95
N HIS A 169 -19.22 18.44 -20.20
CA HIS A 169 -19.85 19.76 -20.23
C HIS A 169 -19.70 20.41 -21.62
N SER A 170 -18.50 20.36 -22.20
CA SER A 170 -18.25 20.89 -23.53
C SER A 170 -19.04 20.14 -24.60
N TRP A 171 -19.11 18.80 -24.53
CA TRP A 171 -19.91 18.00 -25.46
C TRP A 171 -21.40 18.34 -25.37
N ALA A 172 -21.94 18.44 -24.15
CA ALA A 172 -23.32 18.87 -23.94
C ALA A 172 -23.58 20.29 -24.48
N ALA A 173 -22.65 21.23 -24.26
CA ALA A 173 -22.75 22.58 -24.78
C ALA A 173 -22.71 22.63 -26.32
N THR A 174 -21.83 21.84 -26.95
CA THR A 174 -21.78 21.67 -28.41
C THR A 174 -23.09 21.07 -28.93
N PHE A 175 -23.62 20.04 -28.27
CA PHE A 175 -24.91 19.43 -28.61
C PHE A 175 -26.05 20.45 -28.54
N THR A 176 -26.13 21.27 -27.49
CA THR A 176 -27.16 22.31 -27.35
C THR A 176 -26.89 23.58 -28.16
N ARG A 177 -25.81 23.63 -28.94
CA ARG A 177 -25.37 24.80 -29.73
C ARG A 177 -25.18 26.05 -28.87
N SER A 178 -24.54 25.89 -27.71
CA SER A 178 -24.23 26.94 -26.75
C SER A 178 -22.71 27.18 -26.69
N PRO A 179 -22.11 27.82 -27.72
CA PRO A 179 -20.66 27.96 -27.83
C PRO A 179 -20.01 28.70 -26.64
N GLU A 180 -20.73 29.60 -26.00
CA GLU A 180 -20.28 30.36 -24.83
C GLU A 180 -20.06 29.50 -23.58
N LYS A 181 -20.60 28.28 -23.55
CA LYS A 181 -20.46 27.32 -22.44
C LYS A 181 -19.39 26.26 -22.71
N VAL A 182 -18.80 26.26 -23.90
CA VAL A 182 -17.76 25.31 -24.26
C VAL A 182 -16.47 25.70 -23.53
N ILE A 183 -15.94 24.77 -22.74
CA ILE A 183 -14.70 24.95 -22.00
C ILE A 183 -13.56 24.44 -22.88
N HIS A 184 -12.57 25.30 -23.12
CA HIS A 184 -11.40 24.96 -23.90
C HIS A 184 -10.31 24.33 -23.01
N PRO A 185 -9.83 23.12 -23.34
CA PRO A 185 -8.81 22.42 -22.58
C PRO A 185 -7.44 23.10 -22.71
N ASN A 186 -6.67 23.05 -21.63
CA ASN A 186 -5.25 23.39 -21.64
C ASN A 186 -4.41 22.11 -21.69
N PHE A 187 -3.79 21.85 -22.84
CA PHE A 187 -3.04 20.63 -23.11
C PHE A 187 -1.56 20.69 -22.72
N SER A 188 -0.98 21.87 -22.56
CA SER A 188 0.46 22.00 -22.30
C SER A 188 0.78 22.09 -20.81
N GLU A 189 -0.06 22.79 -20.05
CA GLU A 189 0.17 23.16 -18.66
C GLU A 189 0.49 21.96 -17.75
N GLY A 190 -0.26 20.86 -17.89
CA GLY A 190 -0.01 19.62 -17.15
C GLY A 190 1.38 19.04 -17.43
N SER A 191 1.78 18.95 -18.70
CA SER A 191 3.08 18.39 -19.10
C SER A 191 4.26 19.31 -18.77
N ILE A 192 4.02 20.61 -18.62
CA ILE A 192 5.03 21.58 -18.15
C ILE A 192 5.22 21.41 -16.64
N MET A 193 4.12 21.25 -15.89
CA MET A 193 4.18 21.13 -14.44
C MET A 193 4.68 19.76 -13.97
N PHE A 194 4.27 18.69 -14.67
CA PHE A 194 4.66 17.32 -14.38
C PHE A 194 5.26 16.66 -15.64
N PRO A 195 6.51 17.00 -16.01
CA PRO A 195 7.13 16.50 -17.24
C PRO A 195 7.16 14.97 -17.31
N PRO A 196 6.84 14.37 -18.47
CA PRO A 196 6.95 12.92 -18.65
C PRO A 196 8.41 12.47 -18.61
N ARG A 197 8.61 11.18 -18.35
CA ARG A 197 9.91 10.53 -18.32
C ARG A 197 9.98 9.43 -19.36
N ASP A 198 11.08 9.43 -20.11
CA ASP A 198 11.40 8.38 -21.09
C ASP A 198 11.55 7.00 -20.44
N SER A 199 11.96 6.96 -19.17
CA SER A 199 12.08 5.75 -18.38
C SER A 199 11.48 5.95 -17.00
N LEU A 200 10.55 5.06 -16.64
CA LEU A 200 9.97 4.98 -15.31
C LEU A 200 10.33 3.64 -14.68
N PRO A 201 10.74 3.61 -13.41
CA PRO A 201 10.89 2.36 -12.67
C PRO A 201 9.60 1.55 -12.73
N HIS A 202 9.70 0.30 -13.21
CA HIS A 202 8.55 -0.57 -13.37
C HIS A 202 7.76 -0.73 -12.05
N LYS A 203 8.46 -0.70 -10.91
CA LYS A 203 7.86 -0.73 -9.57
C LYS A 203 6.76 0.31 -9.36
N TYR A 204 6.86 1.52 -9.91
CA TYR A 204 5.83 2.55 -9.71
C TYR A 204 4.53 2.18 -10.41
N ILE A 205 4.63 1.64 -11.63
CA ILE A 205 3.48 1.14 -12.39
C ILE A 205 2.88 -0.05 -11.65
N THR A 206 3.70 -1.01 -11.20
CA THR A 206 3.24 -2.18 -10.44
C THR A 206 2.55 -1.78 -9.12
N THR A 207 3.08 -0.81 -8.39
CA THR A 207 2.46 -0.28 -7.15
C THR A 207 1.09 0.33 -7.42
N MET A 208 0.94 1.09 -8.51
CA MET A 208 -0.36 1.65 -8.92
C MET A 208 -1.33 0.57 -9.38
N GLU A 209 -0.86 -0.43 -10.11
CA GLU A 209 -1.68 -1.56 -10.51
C GLU A 209 -2.18 -2.35 -9.30
N ASN A 210 -1.32 -2.60 -8.31
CA ASN A 210 -1.70 -3.29 -7.06
C ASN A 210 -2.73 -2.51 -6.23
N LEU A 211 -2.72 -1.17 -6.33
CA LEU A 211 -3.71 -0.30 -5.69
C LEU A 211 -5.10 -0.42 -6.33
N TRP A 212 -5.16 -0.59 -7.66
CA TRP A 212 -6.41 -0.64 -8.42
C TRP A 212 -6.96 -2.06 -8.60
N PHE A 213 -6.08 -2.99 -8.91
CA PHE A 213 -6.41 -4.35 -9.31
C PHE A 213 -5.88 -5.31 -8.25
N LYS A 214 -6.60 -5.37 -7.13
CA LYS A 214 -6.40 -6.45 -6.17
C LYS A 214 -7.25 -7.63 -6.60
N GLU A 215 -6.69 -8.84 -6.66
CA GLU A 215 -7.48 -10.03 -6.96
C GLU A 215 -8.48 -10.33 -5.84
N GLY A 216 -9.70 -10.72 -6.21
CA GLY A 216 -10.74 -11.10 -5.26
C GLY A 216 -12.13 -11.20 -5.89
N ASP A 217 -13.04 -11.84 -5.16
CA ASP A 217 -14.47 -11.87 -5.49
C ASP A 217 -15.13 -10.59 -5.00
N TYR A 218 -15.41 -9.69 -5.93
CA TYR A 218 -16.03 -8.39 -5.63
C TYR A 218 -17.52 -8.40 -5.93
N VAL A 219 -18.25 -7.69 -5.07
CA VAL A 219 -19.69 -7.45 -5.24
C VAL A 219 -19.93 -5.96 -5.10
N THR A 220 -20.60 -5.36 -6.09
CA THR A 220 -20.89 -3.92 -6.07
C THR A 220 -22.27 -3.65 -5.50
N ARG A 221 -22.36 -2.69 -4.58
CA ARG A 221 -23.60 -2.25 -3.93
C ARG A 221 -23.69 -0.73 -3.90
N ARG A 222 -24.90 -0.21 -4.05
CA ARG A 222 -25.19 1.23 -3.97
C ARG A 222 -25.81 1.57 -2.62
N PHE A 223 -25.09 2.37 -1.83
CA PHE A 223 -25.58 2.92 -0.56
C PHE A 223 -25.98 4.38 -0.75
N VAL A 224 -27.22 4.73 -0.42
CA VAL A 224 -27.74 6.09 -0.57
C VAL A 224 -27.89 6.74 0.81
N PHE A 225 -27.16 7.84 1.02
CA PHE A 225 -27.22 8.63 2.24
C PHE A 225 -27.97 9.93 1.98
N HIS A 226 -29.15 10.08 2.61
CA HIS A 226 -29.95 11.30 2.51
C HIS A 226 -29.44 12.40 3.45
N GLU A 227 -29.92 13.62 3.24
CA GLU A 227 -29.51 14.83 3.96
C GLU A 227 -29.49 14.65 5.49
N LYS A 228 -30.55 14.07 6.07
CA LYS A 228 -30.64 13.82 7.52
C LYS A 228 -29.53 12.91 8.04
N ALA A 229 -29.22 11.83 7.30
CA ALA A 229 -28.13 10.91 7.66
C ALA A 229 -26.77 11.62 7.56
N ILE A 230 -26.55 12.39 6.49
CA ILE A 230 -25.34 13.18 6.29
C ILE A 230 -25.16 14.21 7.41
N ALA A 231 -26.21 14.94 7.78
CA ALA A 231 -26.16 15.93 8.87
C ALA A 231 -25.80 15.26 10.20
N THR A 232 -26.35 14.08 10.48
CA THR A 232 -26.04 13.29 11.68
C THR A 232 -24.57 12.86 11.69
N LEU A 233 -24.07 12.31 10.57
CA LEU A 233 -22.67 11.90 10.45
C LEU A 233 -21.71 13.08 10.59
N ARG A 234 -22.01 14.21 9.96
CA ARG A 234 -21.22 15.44 10.11
C ARG A 234 -21.21 15.93 11.55
N SER A 235 -22.30 15.79 12.29
CA SER A 235 -22.32 16.16 13.72
C SER A 235 -21.42 15.24 14.55
N LYS A 236 -21.45 13.93 14.31
CA LYS A 236 -20.61 12.94 14.99
C LYS A 236 -19.12 13.03 14.62
N ALA A 237 -18.82 13.56 13.43
CA ALA A 237 -17.47 13.76 12.93
C ALA A 237 -16.77 15.01 13.47
N LYS A 238 -17.48 15.90 14.19
CA LYS A 238 -16.89 17.15 14.71
C LYS A 238 -15.89 16.84 15.82
N SER A 239 -14.75 17.52 15.77
CA SER A 239 -13.74 17.54 16.83
C SER A 239 -13.13 18.94 16.96
N GLU A 240 -12.25 19.13 17.94
CA GLU A 240 -11.46 20.37 18.05
C GLU A 240 -10.55 20.58 16.84
N LEU A 241 -9.98 19.48 16.31
CA LEU A 241 -9.12 19.48 15.13
C LEU A 241 -9.91 19.83 13.86
N VAL A 242 -11.08 19.21 13.68
CA VAL A 242 -11.97 19.40 12.53
C VAL A 242 -13.34 19.88 13.02
N PRO A 243 -13.50 21.20 13.29
CA PRO A 243 -14.75 21.73 13.84
C PRO A 243 -15.90 21.76 12.83
N LYS A 244 -15.59 21.72 11.53
CA LYS A 244 -16.55 21.78 10.42
C LYS A 244 -16.25 20.68 9.39
N PRO A 245 -16.46 19.40 9.71
CA PRO A 245 -16.22 18.31 8.77
C PRO A 245 -17.13 18.44 7.55
N THR A 246 -16.56 18.15 6.39
CA THR A 246 -17.29 18.10 5.12
C THR A 246 -18.16 16.85 5.04
N ARG A 247 -19.13 16.88 4.12
CA ARG A 247 -19.96 15.69 3.82
C ARG A 247 -19.08 14.50 3.40
N THR A 248 -18.07 14.74 2.58
CA THR A 248 -17.17 13.72 2.07
C THR A 248 -16.33 13.12 3.18
N GLU A 249 -15.66 13.92 4.02
CA GLU A 249 -14.87 13.39 5.14
C GLU A 249 -15.71 12.53 6.08
N ALA A 250 -16.90 13.00 6.46
CA ALA A 250 -17.80 12.27 7.35
C ALA A 250 -18.29 10.94 6.75
N LEU A 251 -18.67 10.92 5.48
CA LEU A 251 -19.13 9.70 4.81
C LEU A 251 -17.99 8.71 4.56
N THR A 252 -16.85 9.19 4.06
CA THR A 252 -15.66 8.38 3.80
C THR A 252 -15.18 7.69 5.08
N CYS A 253 -15.06 8.44 6.19
CA CYS A 253 -14.61 7.87 7.46
C CYS A 253 -15.66 6.96 8.10
N PHE A 254 -16.96 7.22 7.88
CA PHE A 254 -18.01 6.32 8.32
C PHE A 254 -17.94 4.97 7.59
N ILE A 255 -17.78 4.99 6.27
CA ILE A 255 -17.60 3.77 5.47
C ILE A 255 -16.33 3.05 5.92
N TRP A 256 -15.22 3.78 6.05
CA TRP A 256 -13.95 3.21 6.49
C TRP A 256 -14.05 2.55 7.87
N LYS A 257 -14.69 3.20 8.85
CA LYS A 257 -14.95 2.62 10.18
C LYS A 257 -15.67 1.27 10.09
N HIS A 258 -16.69 1.17 9.24
CA HIS A 258 -17.43 -0.07 9.09
C HIS A 258 -16.68 -1.13 8.27
N CYS A 259 -15.86 -0.74 7.29
CA CYS A 259 -14.93 -1.64 6.61
C CYS A 259 -13.89 -2.22 7.60
N MET A 260 -13.37 -1.40 8.51
CA MET A 260 -12.48 -1.84 9.59
C MET A 260 -13.14 -2.89 10.49
N ALA A 261 -14.36 -2.61 10.96
CA ALA A 261 -15.12 -3.53 11.80
C ALA A 261 -15.41 -4.86 11.08
N ALA A 262 -15.81 -4.80 9.80
CA ALA A 262 -16.06 -6.00 8.99
C ALA A 262 -14.79 -6.84 8.78
N SER A 263 -13.64 -6.19 8.56
CA SER A 263 -12.39 -6.92 8.40
C SER A 263 -11.93 -7.58 9.71
N LYS A 264 -12.06 -6.87 10.83
CA LYS A 264 -11.76 -7.40 12.18
C LYS A 264 -12.61 -8.63 12.51
N ALA A 265 -13.89 -8.63 12.10
CA ALA A 265 -14.77 -9.78 12.29
C ALA A 265 -14.37 -11.00 11.44
N LYS A 266 -13.71 -10.79 10.29
CA LYS A 266 -13.25 -11.87 9.39
C LYS A 266 -11.90 -12.45 9.80
N SER A 267 -11.05 -11.67 10.47
CA SER A 267 -9.74 -12.10 10.96
C SER A 267 -9.83 -12.94 12.24
N VAL A 268 -10.36 -14.17 12.13
CA VAL A 268 -10.31 -15.18 13.21
C VAL A 268 -9.17 -16.16 12.91
N GLY A 269 -7.94 -15.79 13.27
CA GLY A 269 -6.74 -16.62 13.09
C GLY A 269 -5.45 -15.93 13.57
N PRO A 270 -4.34 -16.67 13.77
CA PRO A 270 -3.11 -16.19 14.45
C PRO A 270 -2.34 -15.08 13.71
N LYS A 271 -2.78 -14.68 12.51
CA LYS A 271 -2.29 -13.51 11.78
C LYS A 271 -3.28 -12.36 11.98
N ASN A 272 -3.26 -11.74 13.16
CA ASN A 272 -4.01 -10.52 13.39
C ASN A 272 -3.52 -9.45 12.40
N LYS A 273 -4.36 -9.07 11.44
CA LYS A 273 -4.08 -7.90 10.59
C LYS A 273 -4.03 -6.69 11.51
N SER A 274 -2.89 -6.00 11.55
CA SER A 274 -2.68 -4.89 12.48
C SER A 274 -3.11 -3.56 11.88
N MET A 275 -3.19 -3.39 10.56
CA MET A 275 -3.39 -2.07 9.96
C MET A 275 -4.44 -2.07 8.84
N THR A 276 -5.20 -0.98 8.80
CA THR A 276 -6.03 -0.60 7.65
C THR A 276 -5.53 0.71 7.06
N ILE A 277 -5.65 0.85 5.74
CA ILE A 277 -5.27 2.06 5.01
C ILE A 277 -6.48 2.53 4.21
N LEU A 278 -6.84 3.80 4.39
CA LEU A 278 -7.74 4.52 3.52
C LEU A 278 -6.93 5.40 2.57
N VAL A 279 -7.16 5.29 1.26
CA VAL A 279 -6.50 6.17 0.28
C VAL A 279 -7.53 7.04 -0.42
N GLN A 280 -7.33 8.35 -0.39
CA GLN A 280 -8.20 9.32 -1.04
C GLN A 280 -7.49 10.06 -2.18
N ALA A 281 -8.11 10.11 -3.35
CA ALA A 281 -7.65 10.95 -4.46
C ALA A 281 -8.01 12.43 -4.22
N VAL A 282 -7.04 13.32 -4.41
CA VAL A 282 -7.15 14.76 -4.14
C VAL A 282 -6.77 15.55 -5.40
N ASN A 283 -7.62 16.46 -5.84
CA ASN A 283 -7.34 17.32 -7.00
C ASN A 283 -6.14 18.24 -6.72
N LEU A 284 -5.12 18.16 -7.56
CA LEU A 284 -3.90 18.96 -7.47
C LEU A 284 -4.08 20.37 -8.01
N ARG A 285 -5.01 20.61 -8.94
CA ARG A 285 -5.06 21.87 -9.69
C ARG A 285 -5.13 23.12 -8.80
N THR A 286 -5.98 23.06 -7.78
CA THR A 286 -6.19 24.13 -6.78
C THR A 286 -5.13 24.15 -5.66
N ARG A 287 -4.20 23.20 -5.66
CA ARG A 287 -3.16 23.04 -4.62
C ARG A 287 -1.76 23.41 -5.10
N MET A 288 -1.52 23.36 -6.41
CA MET A 288 -0.25 23.78 -7.00
C MET A 288 -0.03 25.29 -6.83
N LYS A 289 1.23 25.72 -6.82
CA LYS A 289 1.66 27.12 -6.88
C LYS A 289 2.68 27.29 -8.02
N PRO A 290 2.35 28.02 -9.09
CA PRO A 290 1.06 28.64 -9.36
C PRO A 290 -0.07 27.61 -9.49
N HIS A 291 -1.30 28.04 -9.23
CA HIS A 291 -2.48 27.20 -9.43
C HIS A 291 -2.59 26.80 -10.90
N LEU A 292 -2.91 25.53 -11.15
CA LEU A 292 -3.24 25.06 -12.48
C LEU A 292 -4.67 25.49 -12.84
N SER A 293 -4.92 25.73 -14.12
CA SER A 293 -6.27 25.91 -14.62
C SER A 293 -7.14 24.68 -14.31
N ASP A 294 -8.41 24.88 -13.99
CA ASP A 294 -9.37 23.76 -13.94
C ASP A 294 -9.44 23.03 -15.29
N ALA A 295 -9.15 23.72 -16.39
CA ALA A 295 -9.11 23.17 -17.75
C ALA A 295 -7.80 22.45 -18.11
N SER A 296 -6.80 22.37 -17.23
CA SER A 296 -5.61 21.54 -17.49
C SER A 296 -6.04 20.09 -17.70
N THR A 297 -5.69 19.53 -18.85
CA THR A 297 -6.09 18.18 -19.29
C THR A 297 -5.08 17.13 -18.88
N GLY A 298 -5.57 16.03 -18.32
CA GLY A 298 -4.77 14.89 -17.88
C GLY A 298 -5.15 14.44 -16.47
N ASN A 299 -4.35 13.58 -15.88
CA ASN A 299 -4.43 13.24 -14.47
C ASN A 299 -3.67 14.29 -13.64
N MET A 300 -4.39 15.11 -12.87
CA MET A 300 -3.79 16.02 -11.88
C MET A 300 -4.41 15.78 -10.51
N PHE A 301 -4.16 14.60 -9.98
CA PHE A 301 -4.55 14.25 -8.62
C PHE A 301 -3.38 13.60 -7.87
N TRP A 302 -3.51 13.57 -6.54
CA TRP A 302 -2.57 12.95 -5.63
C TRP A 302 -3.28 12.01 -4.66
N TRP A 303 -2.56 11.04 -4.10
CA TRP A 303 -3.07 10.13 -3.08
C TRP A 303 -2.77 10.63 -1.69
N ALA A 304 -3.81 10.81 -0.89
CA ALA A 304 -3.71 11.04 0.54
C ALA A 304 -4.00 9.73 1.29
N PRO A 305 -2.98 8.92 1.64
CA PRO A 305 -3.18 7.72 2.45
C PRO A 305 -3.30 8.09 3.94
N ALA A 306 -4.31 7.54 4.61
CA ALA A 306 -4.49 7.59 6.06
C ALA A 306 -4.49 6.16 6.60
N ALA A 307 -3.74 5.91 7.68
CA ALA A 307 -3.60 4.58 8.27
C ALA A 307 -4.19 4.55 9.68
N ALA A 308 -4.81 3.42 10.05
CA ALA A 308 -5.30 3.18 11.40
C ALA A 308 -4.98 1.74 11.84
N ASP A 309 -4.65 1.57 13.12
CA ASP A 309 -4.36 0.28 13.74
C ASP A 309 -5.67 -0.41 14.19
N LEU A 310 -5.83 -1.70 13.85
CA LEU A 310 -6.99 -2.54 14.18
C LEU A 310 -6.88 -3.20 15.57
N ALA A 311 -5.67 -3.27 16.14
CA ALA A 311 -5.38 -3.81 17.46
C ALA A 311 -5.65 -2.80 18.59
N MET A 312 -5.72 -1.50 18.28
CA MET A 312 -6.11 -0.47 19.23
C MET A 312 -7.64 -0.45 19.47
N GLU A 313 -8.06 0.34 20.46
CA GLU A 313 -9.48 0.59 20.73
C GLU A 313 -10.22 1.10 19.49
N GLU A 314 -11.51 0.80 19.40
CA GLU A 314 -12.33 1.18 18.26
C GLU A 314 -12.37 2.71 18.14
N LYS A 315 -11.76 3.24 17.07
CA LYS A 315 -11.73 4.69 16.83
C LYS A 315 -13.12 5.25 16.62
N GLU A 316 -13.38 6.39 17.23
CA GLU A 316 -14.57 7.17 16.97
C GLU A 316 -14.50 7.87 15.61
N LEU A 317 -15.68 8.21 15.06
CA LEU A 317 -15.76 8.77 13.70
C LEU A 317 -14.92 10.05 13.56
N HIS A 318 -14.93 10.92 14.57
CA HIS A 318 -14.20 12.18 14.56
C HIS A 318 -12.67 11.98 14.59
N GLU A 319 -12.17 10.90 15.17
CA GLU A 319 -10.74 10.57 15.17
C GLU A 319 -10.28 10.14 13.77
N LEU A 320 -11.07 9.28 13.10
CA LEU A 320 -10.79 8.87 11.72
C LEU A 320 -10.83 10.06 10.76
N VAL A 321 -11.78 10.98 10.97
CA VAL A 321 -11.86 12.25 10.23
C VAL A 321 -10.63 13.11 10.48
N GLY A 322 -10.11 13.14 11.71
CA GLY A 322 -8.83 13.80 12.02
C GLY A 322 -7.68 13.24 11.20
N LEU A 323 -7.51 11.90 11.17
CA LEU A 323 -6.45 11.24 10.41
C LEU A 323 -6.53 11.52 8.90
N VAL A 324 -7.74 11.48 8.34
CA VAL A 324 -7.95 11.78 6.91
C VAL A 324 -7.70 13.25 6.61
N ASN A 325 -8.16 14.15 7.47
CA ASN A 325 -7.94 15.58 7.32
C ASN A 325 -6.46 15.93 7.35
N GLU A 326 -5.70 15.35 8.29
CA GLU A 326 -4.25 15.49 8.38
C GLU A 326 -3.54 14.93 7.15
N SER A 327 -3.95 13.75 6.67
CA SER A 327 -3.38 13.16 5.44
C SER A 327 -3.59 14.07 4.21
N ILE A 328 -4.81 14.61 4.05
CA ILE A 328 -5.15 15.54 2.97
C ILE A 328 -4.42 16.88 3.13
N ALA A 329 -4.23 17.35 4.36
CA ALA A 329 -3.52 18.59 4.65
C ALA A 329 -2.00 18.45 4.51
N GLY A 330 -1.46 17.25 4.74
CA GLY A 330 -0.04 16.94 4.62
C GLY A 330 0.51 17.10 3.21
N PHE A 331 -0.37 17.04 2.20
CA PHE A 331 -0.07 17.53 0.86
C PHE A 331 -0.37 19.04 0.78
N ASP A 332 0.55 19.83 1.30
CA ASP A 332 0.48 21.28 1.31
C ASP A 332 1.12 21.91 0.05
N SER A 333 1.14 23.24 0.00
CA SER A 333 1.71 23.96 -1.13
C SER A 333 3.20 23.71 -1.34
N ASP A 334 3.93 23.44 -0.27
CA ASP A 334 5.39 23.33 -0.31
C ASP A 334 5.77 21.93 -0.84
N SER A 335 4.98 20.91 -0.45
CA SER A 335 5.02 19.59 -1.05
C SER A 335 4.63 19.63 -2.54
N ALA A 336 3.64 20.44 -2.90
CA ALA A 336 3.24 20.65 -4.29
C ALA A 336 4.33 21.34 -5.12
N GLU A 337 5.04 22.33 -4.57
CA GLU A 337 6.20 22.96 -5.22
C GLU A 337 7.33 21.95 -5.46
N SER A 338 7.58 21.03 -4.52
CA SER A 338 8.61 20.01 -4.65
C SER A 338 8.36 18.99 -5.78
N LEU A 339 7.15 18.92 -6.34
CA LEU A 339 6.78 18.01 -7.42
C LEU A 339 6.86 18.63 -8.82
N GLN A 340 7.25 19.91 -8.92
CA GLN A 340 7.25 20.63 -10.18
C GLN A 340 8.54 20.41 -10.99
N GLY A 341 8.39 20.37 -12.30
CA GLY A 341 9.50 20.37 -13.24
C GLY A 341 10.39 19.12 -13.18
N ASP A 342 11.63 19.26 -13.66
CA ASP A 342 12.55 18.13 -13.85
C ASP A 342 13.19 17.62 -12.54
N GLU A 343 13.18 18.40 -11.46
CA GLU A 343 13.68 17.94 -10.15
C GLU A 343 12.59 17.26 -9.31
N GLY A 344 11.31 17.48 -9.65
CA GLY A 344 10.17 16.95 -8.90
C GLY A 344 10.01 15.43 -8.91
N PHE A 345 10.74 14.74 -9.79
CA PHE A 345 10.76 13.28 -9.84
C PHE A 345 11.33 12.65 -8.57
N LEU A 346 12.22 13.32 -7.84
CA LEU A 346 12.75 12.80 -6.58
C LEU A 346 11.68 12.80 -5.48
N ALA A 347 10.93 13.89 -5.34
CA ALA A 347 9.80 13.98 -4.41
C ALA A 347 8.72 12.95 -4.76
N PHE A 348 8.43 12.79 -6.05
CA PHE A 348 7.53 11.77 -6.56
C PHE A 348 8.00 10.35 -6.22
N SER A 349 9.28 10.04 -6.49
CA SER A 349 9.88 8.73 -6.19
C SER A 349 9.82 8.39 -4.70
N ASN A 350 10.20 9.35 -3.84
CA ASN A 350 10.14 9.18 -2.39
C ASN A 350 8.73 8.86 -1.90
N PHE A 351 7.71 9.46 -2.51
CA PHE A 351 6.33 9.17 -2.18
C PHE A 351 5.91 7.76 -2.60
N PHE A 352 6.27 7.35 -3.83
CA PHE A 352 5.97 5.99 -4.30
C PHE A 352 6.66 4.92 -3.47
N ASP A 353 7.90 5.17 -3.03
CA ASP A 353 8.63 4.27 -2.14
C ASP A 353 7.92 4.16 -0.77
N GLN A 354 7.40 5.27 -0.23
CA GLN A 354 6.60 5.25 1.01
C GLN A 354 5.29 4.49 0.84
N LEU A 355 4.58 4.69 -0.27
CA LEU A 355 3.37 3.93 -0.58
C LEU A 355 3.67 2.43 -0.68
N GLU A 356 4.73 2.06 -1.39
CA GLU A 356 5.16 0.67 -1.52
C GLU A 356 5.49 0.05 -0.16
N ASP A 357 6.20 0.76 0.72
CA ASP A 357 6.49 0.32 2.08
C ASP A 357 5.21 0.11 2.90
N MET A 358 4.22 0.99 2.76
CA MET A 358 2.93 0.84 3.42
C MET A 358 2.17 -0.40 2.94
N PHE A 359 2.18 -0.70 1.64
CA PHE A 359 1.45 -1.85 1.08
C PHE A 359 2.19 -3.18 1.22
N SER A 360 3.51 -3.13 1.36
CA SER A 360 4.37 -4.31 1.53
C SER A 360 4.57 -4.71 2.99
N ALA A 361 3.96 -3.98 3.94
CA ALA A 361 4.05 -4.31 5.36
C ALA A 361 3.46 -5.70 5.65
N GLU A 362 4.11 -6.46 6.54
CA GLU A 362 3.58 -7.73 7.06
C GLU A 362 3.10 -7.59 8.51
N PRO A 363 1.88 -8.03 8.84
CA PRO A 363 0.86 -8.62 7.95
C PRO A 363 0.26 -7.59 6.98
N LYS A 364 -0.10 -8.04 5.76
CA LYS A 364 -0.63 -7.17 4.70
C LYS A 364 -1.83 -6.35 5.21
N PRO A 365 -1.83 -5.01 5.05
CA PRO A 365 -2.91 -4.17 5.54
C PRO A 365 -4.21 -4.35 4.74
N ASP A 366 -5.33 -4.04 5.39
CA ASP A 366 -6.61 -3.93 4.69
C ASP A 366 -6.74 -2.58 4.02
N LEU A 367 -6.72 -2.62 2.70
CA LEU A 367 -6.85 -1.45 1.85
C LEU A 367 -8.31 -1.13 1.58
N THR A 368 -8.71 0.10 1.91
CA THR A 368 -9.96 0.71 1.49
C THR A 368 -9.62 1.90 0.60
N THR A 369 -9.95 1.85 -0.69
CA THR A 369 -9.77 2.97 -1.61
C THR A 369 -11.08 3.74 -1.73
N VAL A 370 -11.03 5.07 -1.62
CA VAL A 370 -12.22 5.91 -1.77
C VAL A 370 -11.98 7.00 -2.81
N TRP A 371 -12.89 7.03 -3.76
CA TRP A 371 -12.95 7.98 -4.85
C TRP A 371 -14.07 8.97 -4.56
N ALA A 372 -13.70 10.18 -4.16
CA ALA A 372 -14.67 11.25 -4.02
C ALA A 372 -14.59 12.13 -5.26
N LEU A 373 -15.64 12.14 -6.10
CA LEU A 373 -15.85 13.22 -7.06
C LEU A 373 -16.20 14.49 -6.29
N GLY A 374 -15.16 15.21 -5.89
CA GLY A 374 -15.27 16.50 -5.24
C GLY A 374 -15.26 17.62 -6.26
N SER A 375 -16.43 18.11 -6.65
CA SER A 375 -16.59 19.51 -7.11
C SER A 375 -16.43 20.51 -5.95
N ALA A 376 -15.81 20.11 -4.85
CA ALA A 376 -15.63 20.94 -3.67
C ALA A 376 -14.16 20.86 -3.27
N GLY A 377 -13.41 21.87 -3.70
CA GLY A 377 -12.17 22.24 -3.04
C GLY A 377 -12.44 22.35 -1.55
N THR A 378 -11.98 21.36 -0.78
CA THR A 378 -11.97 21.39 0.67
C THR A 378 -10.98 22.48 1.07
N PRO A 379 -11.40 23.59 1.69
CA PRO A 379 -10.46 24.58 2.19
C PRO A 379 -9.65 23.95 3.31
N VAL A 380 -8.32 24.08 3.25
CA VAL A 380 -7.44 23.73 4.36
C VAL A 380 -7.74 24.69 5.51
N SER A 381 -8.05 24.15 6.69
CA SER A 381 -8.19 24.93 7.93
C SER A 381 -6.88 25.66 8.25
N GLU A 382 -6.90 26.98 8.37
CA GLU A 382 -5.71 27.79 8.71
C GLU A 382 -5.07 27.39 10.05
N LYS A 383 -5.82 26.77 10.96
CA LYS A 383 -5.30 26.29 12.25
C LYS A 383 -4.46 25.02 12.15
N GLY A 384 -4.60 24.22 11.08
CA GLY A 384 -3.74 23.06 10.82
C GLY A 384 -2.33 23.43 10.35
N LYS A 385 -2.12 24.67 9.90
CA LYS A 385 -0.84 25.15 9.34
C LYS A 385 0.26 25.32 10.39
N LYS A 386 -0.08 25.60 11.65
CA LYS A 386 0.91 25.92 12.71
C LYS A 386 1.52 24.71 13.42
N THR A 387 0.94 23.52 13.28
CA THR A 387 1.49 22.29 13.89
C THR A 387 2.45 21.55 12.95
N PHE A 388 2.48 21.91 11.66
CA PHE A 388 3.22 21.20 10.62
C PHE A 388 4.70 21.61 10.50
N LEU A 389 5.06 22.86 10.80
CA LEU A 389 6.47 23.31 10.71
C LEU A 389 7.42 22.69 11.75
N LEU A 390 6.89 21.97 12.75
CA LEU A 390 7.67 21.13 13.67
C LEU A 390 7.64 19.64 13.31
N ASN A 391 6.80 19.23 12.34
CA ASN A 391 6.47 17.84 12.06
C ASN A 391 6.73 17.37 10.62
N GLN A 392 7.44 18.12 9.77
CA GLN A 392 7.98 17.57 8.51
C GLN A 392 8.96 16.39 8.73
N LYS A 393 9.28 16.02 9.97
CA LYS A 393 9.96 14.76 10.34
C LYS A 393 9.04 13.62 10.80
N LYS A 394 7.71 13.79 10.81
CA LYS A 394 6.78 12.84 11.45
C LYS A 394 5.51 12.63 10.61
N LEU A 395 5.56 11.62 9.74
CA LEU A 395 4.36 10.82 9.44
C LEU A 395 4.18 9.80 10.59
N PRO A 396 2.96 9.52 11.08
CA PRO A 396 2.74 8.76 12.33
C PRO A 396 3.33 7.35 12.36
N ASN A 397 3.62 6.75 11.20
CA ASN A 397 4.15 5.38 11.12
C ASN A 397 5.68 5.29 11.23
N MET A 398 6.42 6.36 10.92
CA MET A 398 7.87 6.36 11.14
C MET A 398 8.20 6.53 12.63
N GLU A 399 7.34 7.18 13.44
CA GLU A 399 7.51 7.20 14.90
C GLU A 399 7.23 5.86 15.56
N ILE A 400 6.30 5.06 15.06
CA ILE A 400 6.04 3.73 15.62
C ILE A 400 7.19 2.77 15.27
N ILE A 401 7.67 2.79 14.01
CA ILE A 401 8.79 1.93 13.60
C ILE A 401 10.09 2.41 14.22
N LYS A 402 10.37 3.72 14.19
CA LYS A 402 11.54 4.30 14.87
C LYS A 402 11.45 4.13 16.38
N GLY A 403 10.28 4.31 16.98
CA GLY A 403 10.05 4.06 18.41
C GLY A 403 10.27 2.60 18.80
N ARG A 404 9.90 1.65 17.93
CA ARG A 404 10.24 0.23 18.10
C ARG A 404 11.74 -0.03 17.97
N VAL A 405 12.41 0.55 16.98
CA VAL A 405 13.87 0.43 16.80
C VAL A 405 14.62 1.05 17.98
N ASP A 406 14.22 2.25 18.41
CA ASP A 406 14.78 2.96 19.57
C ASP A 406 14.58 2.14 20.86
N PHE A 407 13.39 1.57 21.06
CA PHE A 407 13.11 0.69 22.20
C PHE A 407 13.97 -0.57 22.21
N ILE A 408 14.08 -1.28 21.07
CA ILE A 408 14.90 -2.49 20.96
C ILE A 408 16.39 -2.16 21.09
N LEU A 409 16.84 -1.01 20.58
CA LEU A 409 18.22 -0.55 20.73
C LEU A 409 18.55 -0.28 22.21
N VAL A 410 17.64 0.34 22.96
CA VAL A 410 17.80 0.53 24.42
C VAL A 410 17.91 -0.82 25.14
N ILE A 411 17.06 -1.79 24.80
CA ILE A 411 17.14 -3.15 25.37
C ILE A 411 18.49 -3.79 25.04
N ALA A 412 18.95 -3.71 23.78
CA ALA A 412 20.21 -4.29 23.36
C ALA A 412 21.41 -3.66 24.09
N VAL A 413 21.42 -2.32 24.23
CA VAL A 413 22.48 -1.63 25.00
C VAL A 413 22.40 -1.99 26.49
N LEU A 414 21.20 -2.12 27.06
CA LEU A 414 21.03 -2.53 28.45
C LEU A 414 21.53 -3.96 28.71
N VAL A 415 21.18 -4.91 27.84
CA VAL A 415 21.67 -6.30 27.95
C VAL A 415 23.19 -6.32 27.85
N ALA A 416 23.78 -5.63 26.86
CA ALA A 416 25.24 -5.59 26.68
C ALA A 416 25.96 -4.96 27.89
N THR A 417 25.40 -3.90 28.48
CA THR A 417 25.99 -3.23 29.65
C THR A 417 25.89 -4.06 30.92
N VAL A 418 24.76 -4.73 31.14
CA VAL A 418 24.57 -5.64 32.29
C VAL A 418 25.51 -6.84 32.19
N THR A 419 25.63 -7.47 31.02
CA THR A 419 26.53 -8.60 30.81
C THR A 419 27.99 -8.18 30.91
N PHE A 420 28.36 -7.01 30.35
CA PHE A 420 29.73 -6.49 30.49
C PHE A 420 30.09 -6.24 31.96
N ALA A 421 29.19 -5.65 32.74
CA ALA A 421 29.40 -5.44 34.18
C ALA A 421 29.50 -6.77 34.94
N ALA A 422 28.64 -7.76 34.62
CA ALA A 422 28.66 -9.08 35.23
C ALA A 422 29.95 -9.85 34.91
N GLY A 423 30.46 -9.74 33.68
CA GLY A 423 31.74 -10.31 33.26
C GLY A 423 32.96 -9.71 33.99
N LEU A 424 32.90 -8.44 34.40
CA LEU A 424 33.94 -7.82 35.24
C LEU A 424 33.77 -8.06 36.74
N THR A 425 32.55 -8.38 37.18
CA THR A 425 32.19 -8.62 38.58
C THR A 425 31.78 -10.08 38.80
N VAL A 426 32.64 -10.99 38.35
CA VAL A 426 32.33 -12.42 38.30
C VAL A 426 31.89 -12.99 39.66
N PRO A 427 30.89 -13.89 39.69
CA PRO A 427 30.44 -14.54 40.92
C PRO A 427 31.60 -15.27 41.63
N GLY A 428 31.81 -14.94 42.91
CA GLY A 428 32.91 -15.49 43.72
C GLY A 428 34.21 -14.67 43.69
N GLY A 429 34.26 -13.57 42.94
CA GLY A 429 35.38 -12.62 42.92
C GLY A 429 36.67 -13.19 42.34
N PHE A 430 37.74 -12.39 42.44
CA PHE A 430 39.06 -12.74 41.96
C PHE A 430 39.95 -13.24 43.10
N ASN A 431 40.81 -14.22 42.80
CA ASN A 431 41.76 -14.74 43.74
C ASN A 431 42.84 -13.68 44.03
N SER A 432 42.90 -13.22 45.29
CA SER A 432 43.88 -12.26 45.78
C SER A 432 45.03 -12.91 46.55
N SER A 433 45.15 -14.25 46.55
CA SER A 433 46.23 -14.94 47.27
C SER A 433 47.59 -14.73 46.58
N ASP A 434 48.60 -14.30 47.34
CA ASP A 434 50.01 -14.06 46.94
C ASP A 434 50.80 -15.31 46.48
N ASN A 435 50.12 -16.38 46.03
CA ASN A 435 50.74 -17.64 45.63
C ASN A 435 51.20 -17.61 44.15
N GLY A 436 52.04 -16.63 43.81
CA GLY A 436 52.79 -16.54 42.55
C GLY A 436 52.12 -15.75 41.41
N PRO A 437 52.92 -15.17 40.49
CA PRO A 437 52.47 -14.20 39.48
C PRO A 437 51.50 -14.77 38.43
N THR A 438 51.26 -16.07 38.42
CA THR A 438 50.38 -16.76 37.47
C THR A 438 48.95 -16.97 37.98
N SER A 439 48.67 -16.76 39.27
CA SER A 439 47.34 -17.03 39.86
C SER A 439 46.56 -15.79 40.30
N GLN A 440 47.21 -14.63 40.32
CA GLN A 440 46.63 -13.36 40.75
C GLN A 440 45.66 -12.83 39.68
N GLY A 441 44.40 -12.57 40.05
CA GLY A 441 43.37 -12.09 39.12
C GLY A 441 42.56 -13.17 38.40
N LEU A 442 42.79 -14.47 38.70
CA LEU A 442 41.90 -15.55 38.24
C LEU A 442 40.61 -15.59 39.04
N ALA A 443 39.49 -15.90 38.40
CA ALA A 443 38.22 -16.08 39.08
C ALA A 443 38.28 -17.25 40.07
N THR A 444 37.92 -17.01 41.34
CA THR A 444 38.02 -18.00 42.43
C THR A 444 37.23 -19.28 42.13
N LEU A 445 36.11 -19.16 41.41
CA LEU A 445 35.22 -20.26 41.03
C LEU A 445 35.48 -20.80 39.61
N GLY A 446 36.58 -20.39 38.96
CA GLY A 446 36.88 -20.66 37.56
C GLY A 446 36.76 -22.13 37.13
N ASN A 447 37.13 -23.07 38.00
CA ASN A 447 37.12 -24.51 37.68
C ASN A 447 35.73 -25.18 37.85
N THR A 448 34.68 -24.43 38.22
CA THR A 448 33.34 -24.99 38.42
C THR A 448 32.57 -25.00 37.10
N TRP A 449 31.88 -26.10 36.79
CA TRP A 449 31.07 -26.21 35.57
C TRP A 449 30.01 -25.10 35.44
N ALA A 450 29.38 -24.69 36.56
CA ALA A 450 28.40 -23.60 36.57
C ALA A 450 29.03 -22.23 36.28
N PHE A 451 30.31 -22.03 36.65
CA PHE A 451 31.07 -20.84 36.31
C PHE A 451 31.40 -20.79 34.81
N GLN A 452 31.73 -21.95 34.22
CA GLN A 452 31.94 -22.07 32.77
C GLN A 452 30.65 -21.80 31.98
N VAL A 453 29.49 -22.27 32.45
CA VAL A 453 28.19 -21.97 31.83
C VAL A 453 27.85 -20.47 31.96
N PHE A 454 28.12 -19.88 33.13
CA PHE A 454 27.95 -18.44 33.35
C PHE A 454 28.77 -17.62 32.35
N ILE A 455 30.09 -17.82 32.29
CA ILE A 455 30.97 -16.96 31.49
C ILE A 455 30.72 -17.09 29.98
N VAL A 456 30.39 -18.30 29.50
CA VAL A 456 30.06 -18.53 28.09
C VAL A 456 28.72 -17.88 27.73
N SER A 457 27.70 -18.07 28.56
CA SER A 457 26.36 -17.51 28.30
C SER A 457 26.36 -15.98 28.41
N ASP A 458 27.09 -15.43 29.39
CA ASP A 458 27.27 -13.99 29.59
C ASP A 458 28.00 -13.35 28.40
N SER A 459 29.07 -13.99 27.90
CA SER A 459 29.79 -13.55 26.70
C SER A 459 28.91 -13.62 25.44
N MET A 460 28.15 -14.70 25.26
CA MET A 460 27.22 -14.85 24.13
C MET A 460 26.13 -13.77 24.14
N ALA A 461 25.56 -13.49 25.31
CA ALA A 461 24.57 -12.44 25.49
C ALA A 461 25.16 -11.07 25.10
N MET A 462 26.37 -10.76 25.55
CA MET A 462 27.07 -9.52 25.20
C MET A 462 27.31 -9.38 23.68
N TYR A 463 27.87 -10.40 23.03
CA TYR A 463 28.19 -10.34 21.61
C TYR A 463 26.94 -10.24 20.73
N PHE A 464 25.92 -11.08 20.97
CA PHE A 464 24.67 -11.00 20.21
C PHE A 464 23.97 -9.65 20.38
N SER A 465 24.03 -9.09 21.59
CA SER A 465 23.43 -7.79 21.87
C SER A 465 24.18 -6.64 21.19
N MET A 466 25.52 -6.66 21.20
CA MET A 466 26.34 -5.67 20.48
C MET A 466 26.15 -5.75 18.96
N THR A 467 26.11 -6.96 18.39
CA THR A 467 25.86 -7.15 16.95
C THR A 467 24.44 -6.73 16.58
N GLY A 468 23.43 -7.04 17.41
CA GLY A 468 22.06 -6.58 17.23
C GLY A 468 21.95 -5.06 17.26
N ALA A 469 22.57 -4.40 18.24
CA ALA A 469 22.63 -2.93 18.32
C ALA A 469 23.31 -2.31 17.09
N PHE A 470 24.42 -2.88 16.64
CA PHE A 470 25.12 -2.42 15.44
C PHE A 470 24.25 -2.54 14.18
N LEU A 471 23.56 -3.66 13.99
CA LEU A 471 22.64 -3.84 12.87
C LEU A 471 21.46 -2.86 12.92
N LEU A 472 20.93 -2.56 14.11
CA LEU A 472 19.90 -1.53 14.26
C LEU A 472 20.45 -0.14 13.88
N ILE A 473 21.68 0.19 14.25
CA ILE A 473 22.32 1.45 13.86
C ILE A 473 22.56 1.50 12.33
N CYS A 474 23.05 0.41 11.73
CA CYS A 474 23.18 0.31 10.27
C CYS A 474 21.84 0.43 9.54
N SER A 475 20.76 -0.10 10.14
CA SER A 475 19.40 0.04 9.59
C SER A 475 18.93 1.50 9.53
N LEU A 476 19.47 2.37 10.40
CA LEU A 476 19.19 3.81 10.38
C LEU A 476 20.01 4.55 9.30
N ALA A 477 21.15 4.00 8.89
CA ALA A 477 22.08 4.62 7.94
C ALA A 477 21.82 4.23 6.47
N ALA A 478 21.35 3.01 6.20
CA ALA A 478 21.15 2.50 4.84
C ALA A 478 19.78 1.83 4.67
N ARG A 479 18.87 2.48 3.92
CA ARG A 479 17.46 2.04 3.75
C ARG A 479 17.32 0.72 3.00
N ASP A 480 18.17 0.46 2.01
CA ASP A 480 18.10 -0.76 1.17
C ASP A 480 18.40 -2.04 1.96
N VAL A 481 19.16 -1.93 3.07
CA VAL A 481 19.54 -3.05 3.93
C VAL A 481 18.70 -3.08 5.22
N ALA A 482 17.88 -2.05 5.48
CA ALA A 482 17.20 -1.86 6.76
C ALA A 482 16.22 -2.99 7.11
N LYS A 483 15.46 -3.52 6.14
CA LYS A 483 14.52 -4.64 6.38
C LYS A 483 15.25 -5.91 6.78
N PHE A 484 16.35 -6.23 6.08
CA PHE A 484 17.20 -7.37 6.39
C PHE A 484 17.91 -7.20 7.74
N ALA A 485 18.51 -6.03 7.98
CA ALA A 485 19.20 -5.71 9.22
C ALA A 485 18.27 -5.74 10.44
N ASN A 486 17.05 -5.20 10.34
CA ASN A 486 16.06 -5.21 11.43
C ASN A 486 15.58 -6.63 11.76
N PHE A 487 15.37 -7.49 10.75
CA PHE A 487 14.98 -8.88 10.96
C PHE A 487 16.04 -9.67 11.73
N TRP A 488 17.30 -9.58 11.30
CA TRP A 488 18.41 -10.26 11.98
C TRP A 488 18.72 -9.67 13.35
N ALA A 489 18.60 -8.35 13.52
CA ALA A 489 18.81 -7.71 14.81
C ALA A 489 17.81 -8.19 15.87
N LEU A 490 16.53 -8.37 15.50
CA LEU A 490 15.51 -8.87 16.42
C LEU A 490 15.85 -10.27 16.95
N ILE A 491 16.22 -11.18 16.04
CA ILE A 491 16.61 -12.55 16.39
C ILE A 491 17.82 -12.56 17.33
N LEU A 492 18.80 -11.69 17.09
CA LEU A 492 20.00 -11.58 17.92
C LEU A 492 19.71 -11.04 19.32
N VAL A 493 18.85 -10.02 19.45
CA VAL A 493 18.47 -9.45 20.76
C VAL A 493 17.65 -10.45 21.57
N GLU A 494 16.73 -11.19 20.94
CA GLU A 494 16.00 -12.28 21.62
C GLU A 494 16.94 -13.38 22.12
N ALA A 495 17.89 -13.81 21.28
CA ALA A 495 18.92 -14.77 21.66
C ALA A 495 19.79 -14.25 22.83
N ALA A 496 20.09 -12.95 22.85
CA ALA A 496 20.85 -12.32 23.92
C ALA A 496 20.11 -12.33 25.26
N ILE A 497 18.81 -12.02 25.27
CA ILE A 497 17.97 -12.06 26.48
C ILE A 497 17.89 -13.49 27.05
N PHE A 498 17.75 -14.49 26.17
CA PHE A 498 17.75 -15.89 26.59
C PHE A 498 19.09 -16.29 27.21
N ALA A 499 20.22 -15.94 26.56
CA ALA A 499 21.55 -16.22 27.08
C ALA A 499 21.83 -15.50 28.43
N MET A 500 21.39 -14.25 28.58
CA MET A 500 21.48 -13.50 29.84
C MET A 500 20.69 -14.17 30.97
N SER A 501 19.53 -14.76 30.66
CA SER A 501 18.74 -15.50 31.65
C SER A 501 19.47 -16.76 32.13
N VAL A 502 20.14 -17.48 31.22
CA VAL A 502 20.98 -18.65 31.56
C VAL A 502 22.20 -18.24 32.40
N ALA A 503 22.83 -17.12 32.06
CA ALA A 503 23.93 -16.55 32.85
C ALA A 503 23.47 -16.22 34.27
N PHE A 504 22.34 -15.51 34.41
CA PHE A 504 21.79 -15.15 35.71
C PHE A 504 21.43 -16.36 36.59
N MET A 505 20.82 -17.39 36.00
CA MET A 505 20.53 -18.64 36.73
C MET A 505 21.81 -19.34 37.21
N SER A 506 22.83 -19.38 36.36
CA SER A 506 24.12 -20.00 36.68
C SER A 506 24.87 -19.22 37.77
N ALA A 507 24.86 -17.88 37.70
CA ALA A 507 25.40 -16.99 38.73
C ALA A 507 24.69 -17.18 40.07
N THR A 508 23.35 -17.23 40.07
CA THR A 508 22.56 -17.46 41.28
C THR A 508 22.88 -18.81 41.91
N TYR A 509 23.03 -19.86 41.08
CA TYR A 509 23.44 -21.18 41.55
C TYR A 509 24.83 -21.17 42.21
N LEU A 510 25.79 -20.41 41.67
CA LEU A 510 27.13 -20.25 42.25
C LEU A 510 27.11 -19.52 43.60
N VAL A 511 26.24 -18.51 43.76
CA VAL A 511 26.16 -17.69 44.98
C VAL A 511 25.37 -18.39 46.09
N VAL A 512 24.22 -18.99 45.77
CA VAL A 512 23.33 -19.63 46.75
C VAL A 512 23.88 -21.01 47.18
N GLY A 513 24.65 -21.66 46.31
CA GLY A 513 25.31 -22.93 46.60
C GLY A 513 24.35 -24.13 46.69
N ARG A 514 24.94 -25.33 46.73
CA ARG A 514 24.23 -26.63 46.70
C ARG A 514 23.25 -26.88 47.87
N LYS A 515 23.23 -26.04 48.91
CA LYS A 515 22.48 -26.31 50.16
C LYS A 515 21.01 -25.88 50.13
N CYS A 516 20.59 -25.04 49.18
CA CYS A 516 19.18 -24.69 49.01
C CYS A 516 18.52 -25.53 47.89
N ARG A 517 17.68 -26.49 48.28
CA ARG A 517 16.96 -27.42 47.39
C ARG A 517 15.78 -26.75 46.68
N PHE A 518 16.00 -25.71 45.88
CA PHE A 518 14.90 -25.00 45.20
C PHE A 518 14.39 -25.72 43.92
N PHE A 519 15.19 -26.63 43.35
CA PHE A 519 14.88 -27.31 42.07
C PHE A 519 15.10 -28.83 42.12
N GLN A 520 14.68 -29.49 43.20
CA GLN A 520 14.50 -30.94 43.17
C GLN A 520 13.06 -31.21 42.74
N TRP A 521 12.85 -31.68 41.52
CA TRP A 521 11.57 -32.28 41.11
C TRP A 521 11.29 -33.45 42.08
N CYS A 522 10.35 -33.27 43.00
CA CYS A 522 9.77 -34.37 43.76
C CYS A 522 8.71 -35.02 42.87
N ASP A 523 9.11 -35.99 42.05
CA ASP A 523 8.17 -36.95 41.48
C ASP A 523 7.88 -38.00 42.55
N ASP A 524 6.88 -37.78 43.38
CA ASP A 524 6.32 -38.88 44.17
C ASP A 524 5.56 -39.81 43.19
N GLU A 525 6.07 -41.03 43.02
CA GLU A 525 5.51 -42.02 42.09
C GLU A 525 4.05 -42.35 42.45
N ILE A 526 3.10 -41.93 41.61
CA ILE A 526 1.64 -42.00 41.87
C ILE A 526 1.07 -43.44 41.80
N CYS A 527 1.82 -44.47 41.40
CA CYS A 527 1.29 -45.84 41.30
C CYS A 527 2.36 -46.94 41.29
N GLU A 528 2.09 -48.07 41.96
CA GLU A 528 2.91 -49.31 41.96
C GLU A 528 3.24 -49.85 40.55
N ARG A 529 2.39 -49.61 39.54
CA ARG A 529 2.70 -49.97 38.14
C ARG A 529 3.82 -49.10 37.53
N GLY A 530 3.99 -47.87 38.01
CA GLY A 530 5.02 -46.93 37.57
C GLY A 530 6.44 -47.36 37.96
N LYS A 531 6.59 -48.00 39.13
CA LYS A 531 7.87 -48.51 39.65
C LYS A 531 8.59 -49.48 38.71
N VAL A 532 7.84 -50.21 37.88
CA VAL A 532 8.40 -51.19 36.94
C VAL A 532 8.49 -50.64 35.52
N LEU A 533 7.49 -49.87 35.08
CA LEU A 533 7.41 -49.40 33.70
C LEU A 533 8.37 -48.23 33.43
N ILE A 534 8.53 -47.32 34.39
CA ILE A 534 9.32 -46.10 34.20
C ILE A 534 10.82 -46.41 34.09
N PRO A 535 11.43 -47.28 34.94
CA PRO A 535 12.82 -47.67 34.75
C PRO A 535 13.07 -48.42 33.42
N GLN A 536 12.13 -49.25 32.97
CA GLN A 536 12.24 -49.96 31.68
C GLN A 536 12.14 -49.00 30.49
N GLN A 537 11.22 -48.03 30.52
CA GLN A 537 11.09 -46.99 29.50
C GLN A 537 12.34 -46.10 29.48
N ARG A 538 12.89 -45.76 30.65
CA ARG A 538 14.12 -44.96 30.78
C ARG A 538 15.34 -45.68 30.22
N GLN A 539 15.46 -46.99 30.44
CA GLN A 539 16.52 -47.79 29.81
C GLN A 539 16.36 -47.89 28.29
N ARG A 540 15.12 -47.98 27.77
CA ARG A 540 14.87 -47.93 26.32
C ARG A 540 15.25 -46.57 25.71
N ILE A 541 14.92 -45.47 26.38
CA ILE A 541 15.27 -44.12 25.93
C ILE A 541 16.79 -43.94 25.93
N ILE A 542 17.49 -44.35 26.99
CA ILE A 542 18.97 -44.28 27.03
C ILE A 542 19.60 -45.12 25.92
N LYS A 543 19.04 -46.29 25.62
CA LYS A 543 19.51 -47.15 24.53
C LYS A 543 19.27 -46.52 23.15
N LEU A 544 18.10 -45.92 22.94
CA LEU A 544 17.76 -45.18 21.71
C LEU A 544 18.61 -43.90 21.56
N GLU A 545 18.91 -43.19 22.64
CA GLU A 545 19.81 -42.03 22.63
C GLU A 545 21.25 -42.41 22.29
N ALA A 546 21.72 -43.57 22.77
CA ALA A 546 23.03 -44.11 22.39
C ALA A 546 23.08 -44.52 20.91
N GLU A 547 22.01 -45.12 20.38
CA GLU A 547 21.86 -45.46 18.96
C GLU A 547 21.79 -44.19 18.08
N LEU A 548 21.03 -43.18 18.51
CA LEU A 548 20.93 -41.88 17.84
C LEU A 548 22.26 -41.12 17.84
N ALA A 549 23.03 -41.19 18.94
CA ALA A 549 24.36 -40.61 19.03
C ALA A 549 25.36 -41.30 18.07
N ASN A 550 25.26 -42.62 17.92
CA ASN A 550 26.07 -43.37 16.94
C ASN A 550 25.68 -43.03 15.50
N CYS A 551 24.39 -42.82 15.24
CA CYS A 551 23.89 -42.40 13.92
C CYS A 551 24.36 -40.97 13.56
N LYS A 552 24.28 -40.02 14.50
CA LYS A 552 24.81 -38.65 14.33
C LYS A 552 26.34 -38.62 14.17
N LYS A 553 27.07 -39.57 14.78
CA LYS A 553 28.53 -39.68 14.60
C LYS A 553 28.89 -40.18 13.20
N ARG A 554 28.10 -41.09 12.61
CA ARG A 554 28.22 -41.49 11.19
C ARG A 554 27.86 -40.37 10.23
N GLU A 555 26.83 -39.58 10.54
CA GLU A 555 26.42 -38.43 9.73
C GLU A 555 27.48 -37.32 9.73
N LYS A 556 28.07 -36.99 10.89
CA LYS A 556 29.21 -36.08 11.00
C LYS A 556 30.46 -36.60 10.28
N PHE A 557 30.71 -37.91 10.31
CA PHE A 557 31.81 -38.52 9.55
C PHE A 557 31.58 -38.41 8.03
N LEU A 558 30.35 -38.63 7.54
CA LEU A 558 29.99 -38.48 6.14
C LEU A 558 30.15 -37.02 5.65
N VAL A 559 29.72 -36.05 6.47
CA VAL A 559 29.87 -34.61 6.18
C VAL A 559 31.34 -34.19 6.13
N VAL A 560 32.20 -34.74 7.00
CA VAL A 560 33.65 -34.49 6.99
C VAL A 560 34.33 -35.14 5.78
N VAL A 561 33.92 -36.35 5.37
CA VAL A 561 34.44 -37.02 4.16
C VAL A 561 34.03 -36.29 2.88
N VAL A 562 32.78 -35.79 2.80
CA VAL A 562 32.32 -34.96 1.68
C VAL A 562 33.03 -33.61 1.66
N ALA A 563 33.24 -32.97 2.82
CA ALA A 563 34.00 -31.73 2.90
C ALA A 563 35.49 -31.90 2.48
N LEU A 564 36.12 -33.02 2.81
CA LEU A 564 37.50 -33.33 2.40
C LEU A 564 37.61 -33.67 0.90
N LEU A 565 36.58 -34.28 0.30
CA LEU A 565 36.52 -34.52 -1.15
C LEU A 565 36.28 -33.24 -1.95
N VAL A 566 35.54 -32.27 -1.39
CA VAL A 566 35.34 -30.94 -1.99
C VAL A 566 36.59 -30.06 -1.86
N MET A 567 37.33 -30.15 -0.75
CA MET A 567 38.58 -29.39 -0.56
C MET A 567 39.81 -30.02 -1.25
N GLY A 568 39.74 -31.28 -1.66
CA GLY A 568 40.80 -31.95 -2.43
C GLY A 568 40.77 -31.67 -3.95
N ALA A 569 39.75 -30.96 -4.45
CA ALA A 569 39.57 -30.70 -5.88
C ALA A 569 40.14 -29.34 -6.36
N GLU A 570 40.71 -28.52 -5.47
CA GLU A 570 41.25 -27.18 -5.81
C GLU A 570 42.79 -27.09 -5.87
N SER A 571 43.55 -28.19 -5.67
CA SER A 571 45.02 -28.12 -5.61
C SER A 571 45.78 -28.68 -6.83
N GLN A 572 45.16 -28.76 -8.02
CA GLN A 572 45.89 -29.10 -9.25
C GLN A 572 45.47 -28.25 -10.46
N VAL A 573 46.09 -27.08 -10.61
CA VAL A 573 46.43 -26.50 -11.92
C VAL A 573 47.87 -25.96 -11.83
N PRO A 574 48.83 -26.50 -12.62
CA PRO A 574 50.24 -26.17 -12.52
C PRO A 574 50.62 -24.92 -13.34
N TYR A 575 51.60 -24.18 -12.83
CA TYR A 575 52.43 -23.24 -13.59
C TYR A 575 53.10 -23.96 -14.76
N LEU A 576 52.86 -23.54 -16.01
CA LEU A 576 53.69 -23.80 -17.18
C LEU A 576 53.49 -22.71 -18.23
N LEU A 577 54.61 -22.06 -18.59
CA LEU A 577 54.97 -21.13 -19.68
C LEU A 577 55.97 -20.13 -19.05
N SER A 578 57.29 -20.27 -19.16
CA SER A 578 58.13 -20.85 -20.23
C SER A 578 57.96 -22.32 -20.57
#